data_AF-A0A6I6HF40-F1
#
_entry.id   AF-A0A6I6HF40-F1
#
_cell.length_a   1.000
_cell.length_b   1.000
_cell.length_c   1.000
_cell.angle_alpha   90.00
_cell.angle_beta   90.00
_cell.angle_gamma   90.00
#
_symmetry.space_group_name_H-M   'P 1'
#
loop_
_entity.id
_entity.type
_entity.pdbx_description
1 polymer ?
#
loop_
_entity_poly.entity_id
_entity_poly.type
_entity_poly.pdbx_seq_one_letter_code
_entity_poly.pdbx_strand_id
1 'polypeptide(L)'
;MATHKTERKNMPISPELQARIDALQDPNLRASILKSLALSREPGISDEDIFDISVTGYEMAAEQQARLRRWQENEVIEFIEYFKAQAPDLYVKYIQHEKELRQKELNGADEVLFDMDLWWDIKRLAYKRMPDLEALDASELVSAACRYAKAHLI
;
A
#
# COMPACT_ATOMS: atom_id res chain seq x y z
N MET A 1 49.49 12.76 -4.89
CA MET A 1 48.52 11.94 -4.15
C MET A 1 47.29 11.79 -5.03
N ALA A 2 47.07 10.59 -5.55
CA ALA A 2 46.02 10.31 -6.53
C ALA A 2 44.65 10.33 -5.85
N THR A 3 43.76 11.14 -6.37
CA THR A 3 42.33 11.12 -6.07
C THR A 3 41.73 9.83 -6.62
N HIS A 4 41.35 8.90 -5.74
CA HIS A 4 40.50 7.76 -6.10
C HIS A 4 39.10 8.29 -6.47
N LYS A 5 38.98 8.69 -7.74
CA LYS A 5 37.69 8.92 -8.38
C LYS A 5 37.08 7.54 -8.59
N THR A 6 36.23 7.11 -7.65
CA THR A 6 35.53 5.83 -7.78
C THR A 6 34.44 6.01 -8.83
N GLU A 7 34.75 5.67 -10.08
CA GLU A 7 33.76 5.47 -11.14
C GLU A 7 32.84 4.30 -10.73
N ARG A 8 31.75 4.57 -10.02
CA ARG A 8 30.72 3.55 -9.73
C ARG A 8 29.66 3.53 -10.83
N LYS A 9 30.12 3.16 -12.02
CA LYS A 9 29.29 2.79 -13.18
C LYS A 9 28.47 1.54 -12.81
N ASN A 10 27.21 1.47 -13.25
CA ASN A 10 26.30 0.30 -13.19
C ASN A 10 27.03 -1.04 -13.00
N MET A 11 27.11 -1.56 -11.77
CA MET A 11 27.30 -2.99 -11.61
C MET A 11 26.01 -3.66 -12.09
N PRO A 12 26.08 -4.53 -13.12
CA PRO A 12 24.93 -5.32 -13.51
C PRO A 12 24.58 -6.28 -12.37
N ILE A 13 23.29 -6.50 -12.17
CA ILE A 13 22.76 -7.55 -11.28
C ILE A 13 23.42 -8.88 -11.66
N SER A 14 23.77 -9.70 -10.67
CA SER A 14 24.37 -11.01 -10.94
C SER A 14 23.40 -11.87 -11.77
N PRO A 15 23.88 -12.71 -12.71
CA PRO A 15 23.00 -13.59 -13.49
C PRO A 15 22.17 -14.53 -12.62
N GLU A 16 22.73 -14.94 -11.47
CA GLU A 16 22.05 -15.78 -10.48
C GLU A 16 20.90 -15.03 -9.80
N LEU A 17 21.12 -13.79 -9.37
CA LEU A 17 20.08 -12.94 -8.80
C LEU A 17 19.00 -12.61 -9.83
N GLN A 18 19.38 -12.33 -11.09
CA GLN A 18 18.41 -12.11 -12.15
C GLN A 18 17.53 -13.34 -12.38
N ALA A 19 18.11 -14.55 -12.39
CA ALA A 19 17.33 -15.79 -12.51
C ALA A 19 16.38 -16.01 -11.32
N ARG A 20 16.81 -15.67 -10.09
CA ARG A 20 15.94 -15.71 -8.90
C ARG A 20 14.77 -14.74 -9.03
N ILE A 21 15.00 -13.52 -9.50
CA ILE A 21 13.94 -12.52 -9.76
C ILE A 21 12.98 -13.03 -10.83
N ASP A 22 13.49 -13.54 -11.95
CA ASP A 22 12.65 -13.99 -13.07
C ASP A 22 11.76 -15.18 -12.70
N ALA A 23 12.23 -16.04 -11.78
CA ALA A 23 11.50 -17.19 -11.26
C ALA A 23 10.33 -16.82 -10.31
N LEU A 24 10.24 -15.58 -9.83
CA LEU A 24 9.12 -15.13 -8.98
C LEU A 24 7.80 -15.13 -9.76
N GLN A 25 6.75 -15.67 -9.14
CA GLN A 25 5.43 -15.78 -9.78
C GLN A 25 4.68 -14.45 -9.87
N ASP A 26 4.81 -13.57 -8.87
CA ASP A 26 4.11 -12.27 -8.86
C ASP A 26 4.88 -11.22 -9.69
N PRO A 27 4.34 -10.74 -10.82
CA PRO A 27 4.95 -9.68 -11.61
C PRO A 27 5.12 -8.35 -10.85
N ASN A 28 4.25 -8.04 -9.88
CA ASN A 28 4.35 -6.82 -9.09
C ASN A 28 5.51 -6.87 -8.11
N LEU A 29 5.73 -8.02 -7.46
CA LEU A 29 6.90 -8.25 -6.61
C LEU A 29 8.20 -8.12 -7.42
N ARG A 30 8.24 -8.73 -8.61
CA ARG A 30 9.39 -8.58 -9.54
C ARG A 30 9.67 -7.12 -9.87
N ALA A 31 8.65 -6.38 -10.28
CA ALA A 31 8.77 -4.97 -10.62
C ALA A 31 9.24 -4.12 -9.42
N SER A 32 8.72 -4.40 -8.22
CA SER A 32 9.14 -3.71 -6.98
C SER A 32 10.61 -3.97 -6.64
N ILE A 33 11.07 -5.22 -6.74
CA ILE A 33 12.47 -5.59 -6.50
C ILE A 33 13.38 -4.90 -7.51
N LEU A 34 13.06 -4.96 -8.81
CA LEU A 34 13.84 -4.29 -9.85
C LEU A 34 13.90 -2.77 -9.64
N LYS A 35 12.79 -2.16 -9.23
CA LYS A 35 12.75 -0.73 -8.88
C LYS A 35 13.65 -0.45 -7.66
N SER A 36 13.62 -1.29 -6.64
CA SER A 36 14.43 -1.12 -5.42
C SER A 36 15.93 -1.28 -5.70
N LEU A 37 16.31 -2.26 -6.53
CA LEU A 37 17.68 -2.45 -7.02
C LEU A 37 18.15 -1.28 -7.90
N ALA A 38 17.24 -0.63 -8.64
CA ALA A 38 17.56 0.55 -9.43
C ALA A 38 17.73 1.83 -8.57
N LEU A 39 17.07 1.90 -7.41
CA LEU A 39 17.08 3.06 -6.51
C LEU A 39 18.16 2.98 -5.43
N SER A 40 18.55 1.77 -5.01
CA SER A 40 19.42 1.59 -3.85
C SER A 40 20.90 1.46 -4.23
N ARG A 41 21.73 2.27 -3.57
CA ARG A 41 23.11 1.93 -3.18
C ARG A 41 23.45 2.62 -1.86
N GLU A 42 22.62 2.46 -0.84
CA GLU A 42 23.06 2.79 0.51
C GLU A 42 24.38 2.03 0.78
N PRO A 43 25.43 2.72 1.28
CA PRO A 43 26.72 2.08 1.48
C PRO A 43 26.59 0.89 2.45
N GLY A 44 26.78 -0.33 1.94
CA GLY A 44 26.86 -1.54 2.77
C GLY A 44 25.69 -2.51 2.62
N ILE A 45 24.64 -2.20 1.85
CA ILE A 45 23.57 -3.15 1.52
C ILE A 45 23.87 -3.77 0.16
N SER A 46 23.87 -5.10 0.07
CA SER A 46 24.07 -5.81 -1.20
C SER A 46 22.78 -5.98 -1.99
N ASP A 47 22.88 -6.22 -3.30
CA ASP A 47 21.73 -6.51 -4.15
C ASP A 47 20.98 -7.78 -3.69
N GLU A 48 21.71 -8.76 -3.13
CA GLU A 48 21.14 -9.97 -2.52
C GLU A 48 20.36 -9.63 -1.25
N ASP A 49 20.88 -8.74 -0.39
CA ASP A 49 20.16 -8.29 0.81
C ASP A 49 18.87 -7.57 0.43
N ILE A 50 18.90 -6.73 -0.61
CA ILE A 50 17.71 -6.03 -1.11
C ILE A 50 16.66 -7.04 -1.60
N PHE A 51 17.08 -8.06 -2.34
CA PHE A 51 16.20 -9.13 -2.79
C PHE A 51 15.58 -9.88 -1.61
N ASP A 52 16.41 -10.38 -0.68
CA ASP A 52 15.94 -11.19 0.45
C ASP A 52 15.01 -10.39 1.38
N ILE A 53 15.33 -9.12 1.66
CA ILE A 53 14.45 -8.22 2.44
C ILE A 53 13.12 -7.99 1.72
N SER A 54 13.15 -7.76 0.41
CA SER A 54 11.93 -7.51 -0.38
C SER A 54 11.02 -8.73 -0.42
N VAL A 55 11.59 -9.92 -0.66
CA VAL A 55 10.82 -11.18 -0.68
C VAL A 55 10.25 -11.48 0.70
N THR A 56 11.08 -11.41 1.75
CA THR A 56 10.63 -11.66 3.13
C THR A 56 9.52 -10.69 3.53
N GLY A 57 9.69 -9.40 3.25
CA GLY A 57 8.67 -8.39 3.55
C GLY A 57 7.36 -8.64 2.78
N TYR A 58 7.45 -9.05 1.52
CA TYR A 58 6.28 -9.42 0.73
C TYR A 58 5.57 -10.66 1.27
N GLU A 59 6.30 -11.72 1.62
CA GLU A 59 5.74 -12.94 2.21
C GLU A 59 5.05 -12.64 3.55
N MET A 60 5.70 -11.86 4.42
CA MET A 60 5.10 -11.42 5.68
C MET A 60 3.83 -10.60 5.47
N ALA A 61 3.83 -9.69 4.49
CA ALA A 61 2.65 -8.91 4.15
C ALA A 61 1.51 -9.79 3.59
N ALA A 62 1.84 -10.77 2.75
CA ALA A 62 0.88 -11.72 2.19
C ALA A 62 0.27 -12.63 3.27
N GLU A 63 1.08 -13.14 4.21
CA GLU A 63 0.59 -13.88 5.37
C GLU A 63 -0.31 -13.03 6.25
N GLN A 64 0.09 -11.78 6.51
CA GLN A 64 -0.71 -10.88 7.32
C GLN A 64 -2.03 -10.58 6.64
N GLN A 65 -2.03 -10.33 5.33
CA GLN A 65 -3.22 -10.11 4.52
C GLN A 65 -4.13 -11.34 4.50
N ALA A 66 -3.57 -12.55 4.45
CA ALA A 66 -4.32 -13.79 4.52
C ALA A 66 -5.02 -13.99 5.88
N ARG A 67 -4.47 -13.41 6.96
CA ARG A 67 -5.06 -13.44 8.31
C ARG A 67 -6.12 -12.37 8.54
N LEU A 68 -6.16 -11.30 7.73
CA LEU A 68 -7.15 -10.23 7.90
C LEU A 68 -8.57 -10.75 7.70
N ARG A 69 -9.49 -10.23 8.52
CA ARG A 69 -10.91 -10.47 8.31
C ARG A 69 -11.33 -9.98 6.93
N ARG A 70 -11.98 -10.84 6.17
CA ARG A 70 -12.61 -10.48 4.90
C ARG A 70 -14.01 -9.91 5.13
N TRP A 71 -14.10 -8.59 5.13
CA TRP A 71 -15.39 -7.88 5.20
C TRP A 71 -16.27 -8.23 4.01
N GLN A 72 -17.50 -8.64 4.31
CA GLN A 72 -18.53 -8.83 3.29
C GLN A 72 -19.06 -7.48 2.83
N GLU A 73 -19.53 -7.40 1.58
CA GLU A 73 -19.99 -6.13 1.00
C GLU A 73 -21.12 -5.49 1.82
N ASN A 74 -22.05 -6.28 2.35
CA ASN A 74 -23.12 -5.78 3.21
C ASN A 74 -22.58 -5.16 4.51
N GLU A 75 -21.54 -5.74 5.12
CA GLU A 75 -20.92 -5.18 6.33
C GLU A 75 -20.23 -3.85 6.03
N VAL A 76 -19.61 -3.73 4.85
CA VAL A 76 -19.00 -2.48 4.38
C VAL A 76 -20.08 -1.42 4.14
N ILE A 77 -21.20 -1.77 3.50
CA ILE A 77 -22.33 -0.87 3.28
C ILE A 77 -22.92 -0.41 4.62
N GLU A 78 -23.13 -1.32 5.57
CA GLU A 78 -23.62 -0.98 6.90
C GLU A 78 -22.68 -0.01 7.62
N PHE A 79 -21.36 -0.20 7.49
CA PHE A 79 -20.38 0.74 8.03
C PHE A 79 -20.46 2.11 7.34
N ILE A 80 -20.61 2.15 6.01
CA ILE A 80 -20.75 3.41 5.26
C ILE A 80 -22.03 4.16 5.69
N GLU A 81 -23.14 3.46 5.86
CA GLU A 81 -24.39 4.08 6.35
C GLU A 81 -24.24 4.59 7.79
N TYR A 82 -23.57 3.84 8.66
CA TYR A 82 -23.21 4.31 9.99
C TYR A 82 -22.32 5.56 9.94
N PHE A 83 -21.31 5.58 9.07
CA PHE A 83 -20.41 6.71 8.87
C PHE A 83 -21.19 7.96 8.44
N LYS A 84 -22.03 7.85 7.41
CA LYS A 84 -22.93 8.93 6.96
C LYS A 84 -23.78 9.49 8.10
N ALA A 85 -24.34 8.62 8.93
CA ALA A 85 -25.24 9.02 10.01
C ALA A 85 -24.50 9.69 11.19
N GLN A 86 -23.32 9.19 11.57
CA GLN A 86 -22.62 9.64 12.78
C GLN A 86 -21.64 10.78 12.55
N ALA A 87 -21.11 10.91 11.34
CA ALA A 87 -20.15 11.95 11.00
C ALA A 87 -20.36 12.45 9.55
N PRO A 88 -21.52 13.07 9.26
CA PRO A 88 -21.87 13.50 7.91
C PRO A 88 -20.84 14.45 7.30
N ASP A 89 -20.29 15.38 8.08
CA ASP A 89 -19.27 16.32 7.60
C ASP A 89 -17.97 15.62 7.20
N LEU A 90 -17.55 14.61 7.98
CA LEU A 90 -16.39 13.80 7.67
C LEU A 90 -16.65 12.93 6.44
N TYR A 91 -17.87 12.40 6.28
CA TYR A 91 -18.27 11.65 5.09
C TYR A 91 -18.22 12.51 3.82
N VAL A 92 -18.67 13.76 3.89
CA VAL A 92 -18.56 14.71 2.77
C VAL A 92 -17.09 14.96 2.41
N LYS A 93 -16.24 15.22 3.42
CA LYS A 93 -14.78 15.37 3.20
C LYS A 93 -14.18 14.12 2.56
N TYR A 94 -14.58 12.94 3.04
CA TYR A 94 -14.14 11.66 2.51
C TYR A 94 -14.48 11.49 1.02
N ILE A 95 -15.74 11.70 0.65
CA ILE A 95 -16.17 11.58 -0.76
C ILE A 95 -15.50 12.61 -1.65
N GLN A 96 -15.31 13.83 -1.16
CA GLN A 96 -14.58 14.86 -1.90
C GLN A 96 -13.12 14.44 -2.14
N HIS A 97 -12.45 13.91 -1.12
CA HIS A 97 -11.08 13.42 -1.23
C HIS A 97 -10.97 12.27 -2.24
N GLU A 98 -11.86 11.27 -2.19
CA GLU A 98 -11.87 10.15 -3.15
C GLU A 98 -12.07 10.63 -4.60
N LYS A 99 -12.90 11.65 -4.83
CA LYS A 99 -13.06 12.27 -6.16
C LYS A 99 -11.77 12.94 -6.64
N GLU A 100 -11.07 13.63 -5.74
CA GLU A 100 -9.78 14.26 -6.04
C GLU A 100 -8.71 13.21 -6.35
N LEU A 101 -8.65 12.12 -5.60
CA LEU A 101 -7.73 11.01 -5.88
C LEU A 101 -8.00 10.40 -7.26
N ARG A 102 -9.27 10.11 -7.58
CA ARG A 102 -9.63 9.62 -8.91
C ARG A 102 -9.23 10.60 -10.02
N GLN A 103 -9.43 11.89 -9.82
CA GLN A 103 -9.03 12.89 -10.80
C GLN A 103 -7.51 12.93 -11.00
N LYS A 104 -6.73 12.78 -9.92
CA LYS A 104 -5.26 12.66 -10.00
C LYS A 104 -4.84 11.39 -10.75
N GLU A 105 -5.48 10.25 -10.46
CA GLU A 105 -5.26 8.99 -11.18
C GLU A 105 -5.53 9.16 -12.69
N LEU A 106 -6.67 9.76 -13.07
CA LEU A 106 -7.02 10.03 -14.47
C LEU A 106 -6.05 11.00 -15.17
N ASN A 107 -5.46 11.93 -14.41
CA ASN A 107 -4.47 12.87 -14.91
C ASN A 107 -3.06 12.27 -14.98
N GLY A 108 -2.89 10.99 -14.62
CA GLY A 108 -1.61 10.28 -14.68
C GLY A 108 -0.62 10.73 -13.59
N ALA A 109 -1.10 11.13 -12.42
CA ALA A 109 -0.21 11.47 -11.30
C ALA A 109 0.58 10.23 -10.85
N ASP A 110 1.90 10.38 -10.70
CA ASP A 110 2.80 9.30 -10.26
C ASP A 110 2.54 8.86 -8.81
N GLU A 111 1.91 9.72 -8.00
CA GLU A 111 1.63 9.44 -6.59
C GLU A 111 0.23 9.91 -6.19
N VAL A 112 -0.56 8.97 -5.67
CA VAL A 112 -1.94 9.19 -5.21
C VAL A 112 -2.01 8.69 -3.78
N LEU A 113 -1.67 9.59 -2.84
CA LEU A 113 -1.71 9.29 -1.41
C LEU A 113 -3.08 9.65 -0.84
N PHE A 114 -3.63 8.71 -0.07
CA PHE A 114 -4.79 8.97 0.76
C PHE A 114 -4.41 9.86 1.95
N ASP A 115 -5.30 10.78 2.33
CA ASP A 115 -5.11 11.63 3.50
C ASP A 115 -5.09 10.81 4.78
N MET A 116 -3.93 10.79 5.46
CA MET A 116 -3.73 9.99 6.66
C MET A 116 -4.55 10.46 7.86
N ASP A 117 -4.85 11.75 7.98
CA ASP A 117 -5.70 12.26 9.07
C ASP A 117 -7.15 11.80 8.85
N LEU A 118 -7.62 11.90 7.61
CA LEU A 118 -8.92 11.36 7.20
C LEU A 118 -9.01 9.86 7.45
N TRP A 119 -7.94 9.11 7.14
CA TRP A 119 -7.85 7.67 7.40
C TRP A 119 -8.02 7.35 8.89
N TRP A 120 -7.28 8.06 9.75
CA TRP A 120 -7.38 7.86 11.21
C TRP A 120 -8.75 8.24 11.76
N ASP A 121 -9.38 9.29 11.23
CA ASP A 121 -10.72 9.70 11.67
C ASP A 121 -11.80 8.68 11.28
N ILE A 122 -11.74 8.11 10.08
CA ILE A 122 -12.64 7.02 9.67
C ILE A 122 -12.37 5.77 10.52
N LYS A 123 -11.10 5.46 10.81
CA LYS A 123 -10.74 4.33 11.68
C LYS A 123 -11.26 4.51 13.12
N ARG A 124 -11.23 5.72 13.67
CA ARG A 124 -11.86 6.03 14.96
C ARG A 124 -13.37 5.80 14.95
N LEU A 125 -14.05 6.08 13.83
CA LEU A 125 -15.46 5.75 13.67
C LEU A 125 -15.70 4.24 13.64
N ALA A 126 -14.83 3.46 13.00
CA ALA A 126 -14.90 2.00 13.03
C ALA A 126 -14.84 1.46 14.47
N TYR A 127 -13.90 1.96 15.29
CA TYR A 127 -13.82 1.59 16.70
C TYR A 127 -15.05 2.03 17.52
N LYS A 128 -15.65 3.18 17.21
CA LYS A 128 -16.91 3.58 17.87
C LYS A 128 -18.06 2.63 17.55
N ARG A 129 -18.12 2.11 16.32
CA ARG A 129 -19.14 1.14 15.90
C ARG A 129 -18.89 -0.26 16.46
N MET A 130 -17.62 -0.65 16.51
CA MET A 130 -17.14 -1.99 16.89
C MET A 130 -15.95 -1.83 17.84
N PRO A 131 -16.18 -1.68 19.16
CA PRO A 131 -15.12 -1.42 20.12
C PRO A 131 -14.06 -2.52 20.23
N ASP A 132 -14.46 -3.77 20.03
CA ASP A 132 -13.59 -4.94 20.11
C ASP A 132 -12.88 -5.25 18.77
N LEU A 133 -12.93 -4.33 17.81
CA LEU A 133 -12.34 -4.55 16.50
C LEU A 133 -10.82 -4.48 16.58
N GLU A 134 -10.16 -5.52 16.09
CA GLU A 134 -8.71 -5.56 15.99
C GLU A 134 -8.17 -4.47 15.06
N ALA A 135 -6.97 -3.97 15.36
CA ALA A 135 -6.46 -2.77 14.71
C ALA A 135 -6.24 -2.92 13.20
N LEU A 136 -5.89 -4.12 12.76
CA LEU A 136 -5.70 -4.42 11.35
C LEU A 136 -7.03 -4.66 10.62
N ASP A 137 -8.01 -5.27 11.28
CA ASP A 137 -9.36 -5.44 10.72
C ASP A 137 -10.07 -4.09 10.56
N ALA A 138 -9.85 -3.16 11.49
CA ALA A 138 -10.31 -1.78 11.36
C ALA A 138 -9.66 -1.07 10.17
N SER A 139 -8.35 -1.24 9.96
CA SER A 139 -7.68 -0.74 8.76
C SER A 139 -8.26 -1.35 7.47
N GLU A 140 -8.52 -2.66 7.47
CA GLU A 140 -9.10 -3.34 6.31
C GLU A 140 -10.55 -2.93 6.06
N LEU A 141 -11.32 -2.57 7.09
CA LEU A 141 -12.67 -2.02 6.92
C LEU A 141 -12.64 -0.68 6.19
N VAL A 142 -11.69 0.20 6.56
CA VAL A 142 -11.49 1.48 5.85
C VAL A 142 -11.05 1.23 4.41
N SER A 143 -10.09 0.32 4.18
CA SER A 143 -9.70 -0.11 2.82
C SER A 143 -10.90 -0.60 2.01
N ALA A 144 -11.75 -1.45 2.60
CA ALA A 144 -12.91 -2.00 1.94
C ALA A 144 -13.96 -0.93 1.61
N ALA A 145 -14.18 0.05 2.50
CA ALA A 145 -15.03 1.20 2.23
C ALA A 145 -14.49 2.06 1.08
N CYS A 146 -13.17 2.29 1.02
CA CYS A 146 -12.52 2.98 -0.10
C CYS A 146 -12.71 2.23 -1.41
N ARG A 147 -12.49 0.91 -1.42
CA ARG A 147 -12.73 0.06 -2.59
C ARG A 147 -14.19 0.13 -3.05
N TYR A 148 -15.14 0.10 -2.12
CA TYR A 148 -16.56 0.23 -2.43
C TYR A 148 -16.90 1.60 -3.02
N ALA A 149 -16.40 2.68 -2.43
CA ALA A 149 -16.64 4.04 -2.93
C ALA A 149 -16.08 4.24 -4.34
N LYS A 150 -14.86 3.75 -4.59
CA LYS A 150 -14.24 3.75 -5.92
C LYS A 150 -15.03 2.94 -6.95
N ALA A 151 -15.73 1.88 -6.56
CA ALA A 151 -16.50 1.04 -7.48
C ALA A 151 -17.94 1.54 -7.72
N HIS A 152 -18.57 2.18 -6.73
CA HIS A 152 -20.03 2.40 -6.73
C HIS A 152 -20.49 3.83 -6.47
N LEU A 153 -19.66 4.69 -5.85
CA LEU A 153 -20.10 6.01 -5.38
C LEU A 153 -19.55 7.17 -6.23
N ILE A 154 -18.57 6.89 -7.08
CA ILE A 154 -17.86 7.89 -7.89
C ILE A 154 -17.84 7.43 -9.33
#